data_AF-A0A8T6UA81-F1
#
_entry.id   AF-A0A8T6UA81-F1
#
_cell.length_a   1.000
_cell.length_b   1.000
_cell.length_c   1.000
_cell.angle_alpha   90.00
_cell.angle_beta   90.00
_cell.angle_gamma   90.00
#
_symmetry.space_group_name_H-M   'P 1'
#
loop_
_entity.id
_entity.type
_entity.pdbx_description
1 polymer ?
#
loop_
_entity_poly.entity_id
_entity_poly.type
_entity_poly.pdbx_seq_one_letter_code
_entity_poly.pdbx_strand_id
1 'polypeptide(L)' 'ISAHPEKAAGIVTALRKKNIPASVVGEITAKSSGCKILRRDGTMLELTEPVKEELWRVLGKKLQKESYDEL' A
#
# COMPACT_ATOMS: atom_id res chain seq x y z
N ILE A 1 -4.45 -0.28 -6.45
CA ILE A 1 -5.51 -0.45 -7.47
C ILE A 1 -6.72 -1.03 -6.75
N SER A 2 -7.90 -0.44 -6.90
CA SER A 2 -9.18 -1.06 -6.54
C SER A 2 -9.91 -1.48 -7.82
N ALA A 3 -10.71 -2.55 -7.75
CA ALA A 3 -11.46 -3.08 -8.88
C ALA A 3 -12.70 -3.84 -8.41
N HIS A 4 -13.66 -4.06 -9.31
CA HIS A 4 -14.76 -4.98 -9.05
C HIS A 4 -14.22 -6.40 -8.78
N PRO A 5 -14.76 -7.16 -7.81
CA PRO A 5 -14.23 -8.47 -7.43
C PRO A 5 -14.05 -9.43 -8.61
N GLU A 6 -15.04 -9.48 -9.51
CA GLU A 6 -15.03 -10.31 -10.72
C GLU A 6 -13.86 -10.02 -11.67
N LYS A 7 -13.31 -8.79 -11.64
CA LYS A 7 -12.21 -8.37 -12.51
C LYS A 7 -10.84 -8.50 -11.86
N ALA A 8 -10.77 -8.70 -10.54
CA ALA A 8 -9.52 -8.66 -9.78
C ALA A 8 -8.50 -9.70 -10.29
N ALA A 9 -8.94 -10.93 -10.52
CA ALA A 9 -8.09 -12.01 -11.01
C ALA A 9 -7.51 -11.72 -12.41
N GLY A 10 -8.34 -11.17 -13.32
CA GLY A 10 -7.91 -10.80 -14.67
C GLY A 10 -6.84 -9.70 -14.67
N ILE A 11 -7.02 -8.69 -13.80
CA ILE A 11 -6.04 -7.59 -13.65
C ILE A 11 -4.70 -8.11 -13.12
N VAL A 12 -4.72 -8.93 -12.06
CA VAL A 12 -3.49 -9.53 -11.51
C VAL A 12 -2.78 -10.39 -12.57
N THR A 13 -3.54 -11.17 -13.34
CA THR A 13 -2.99 -11.99 -14.43
C THR A 13 -2.32 -11.12 -15.51
N ALA A 14 -2.96 -10.03 -15.92
CA ALA A 14 -2.41 -9.12 -16.92
C ALA A 14 -1.12 -8.43 -16.45
N LEU A 15 -1.04 -8.05 -15.16
CA LEU A 15 0.17 -7.47 -14.57
C LEU A 15 1.31 -8.48 -14.52
N ARG A 16 1.03 -9.71 -14.07
CA ARG A 16 2.02 -10.79 -14.00
C ARG A 16 2.57 -11.17 -15.38
N LYS A 17 1.73 -11.18 -16.42
CA LYS A 17 2.17 -11.37 -17.83
C LYS A 17 3.18 -10.33 -18.30
N LYS A 18 3.23 -9.16 -17.66
CA LYS A 18 4.21 -8.09 -17.91
C LYS A 18 5.38 -8.11 -16.93
N ASN A 19 5.59 -9.21 -16.20
CA ASN A 19 6.59 -9.36 -15.15
C ASN A 19 6.44 -8.34 -13.99
N ILE A 20 5.22 -7.86 -13.73
CA ILE A 20 4.92 -6.98 -12.59
C ILE A 20 4.39 -7.86 -11.44
N PRO A 21 5.09 -7.92 -10.29
CA PRO A 21 4.60 -8.65 -9.11
C PRO A 21 3.30 -8.03 -8.61
N ALA A 22 2.24 -8.85 -8.55
CA ALA A 22 0.92 -8.40 -8.13
C ALA A 22 0.15 -9.49 -7.41
N SER A 23 -0.68 -9.07 -6.44
CA SER A 23 -1.62 -9.90 -5.69
C SER A 23 -2.84 -9.08 -5.28
N VAL A 24 -3.94 -9.77 -4.97
CA VAL A 24 -5.06 -9.17 -4.24
C VAL A 24 -4.67 -9.17 -2.76
N VAL A 25 -4.70 -8.00 -2.12
CA VAL A 25 -4.24 -7.81 -0.72
C VAL A 25 -5.39 -7.60 0.28
N GLY A 26 -6.62 -7.48 -0.21
CA GLY A 26 -7.80 -7.26 0.60
C GLY A 26 -8.99 -6.89 -0.26
N GLU A 27 -10.09 -6.51 0.40
CA GLU A 27 -11.33 -6.08 -0.21
C GLU A 27 -11.83 -4.77 0.42
N ILE A 28 -12.68 -4.05 -0.29
CA ILE A 28 -13.34 -2.86 0.25
C ILE A 28 -14.63 -3.32 0.91
N THR A 29 -14.78 -2.99 2.19
CA THR A 29 -15.97 -3.29 2.99
C THR A 29 -16.74 -2.01 3.29
N ALA A 30 -17.87 -2.13 4.00
CA ALA A 30 -18.64 -0.98 4.45
C ALA A 30 -17.81 -0.08 5.38
N LYS A 31 -17.94 1.25 5.22
CA LYS A 31 -17.19 2.25 6.02
C LYS A 31 -17.30 2.05 7.53
N SER A 32 -18.45 1.59 8.01
CA SER A 32 -18.70 1.28 9.43
C SER A 32 -17.79 0.18 9.99
N SER A 33 -17.20 -0.65 9.12
CA SER A 33 -16.29 -1.72 9.50
C SER A 33 -14.87 -1.21 9.80
N GLY A 34 -14.54 0.05 9.45
CA GLY A 34 -13.19 0.60 9.61
C GLY A 34 -12.15 -0.04 8.69
N CYS A 35 -10.88 0.28 8.93
CA CYS A 35 -9.74 -0.30 8.21
C CYS A 35 -9.02 -1.30 9.12
N LYS A 36 -8.84 -2.54 8.66
CA LYS A 36 -8.27 -3.61 9.48
C LYS A 36 -7.23 -4.42 8.73
N ILE A 37 -6.25 -4.97 9.46
CA ILE A 37 -5.31 -5.98 8.97
C ILE A 37 -5.56 -7.28 9.74
N LEU A 38 -5.87 -8.35 9.00
CA LEU A 38 -5.81 -9.71 9.51
C LEU A 38 -4.38 -10.25 9.34
N ARG A 39 -3.72 -10.60 10.44
CA ARG A 39 -2.38 -11.17 10.43
C ARG A 39 -2.44 -12.69 10.27
N ARG A 40 -1.29 -13.29 9.93
CA ARG A 40 -1.16 -14.75 9.74
C ARG A 40 -1.46 -15.56 11.01
N ASP A 41 -1.23 -14.98 12.17
CA ASP A 41 -1.54 -15.58 13.48
C ASP A 41 -3.03 -15.48 13.84
N GLY A 42 -3.86 -14.93 12.96
CA GLY A 42 -5.29 -14.71 13.20
C GLY A 42 -5.60 -13.45 14.00
N THR A 43 -4.60 -12.70 14.47
CA THR A 43 -4.84 -11.44 15.18
C THR A 43 -5.30 -10.36 14.23
N MET A 44 -6.19 -9.50 14.73
CA MET A 44 -6.68 -8.33 14.02
C MET A 44 -5.98 -7.07 14.52
N LEU A 45 -5.59 -6.20 13.60
CA LEU A 45 -5.13 -4.85 13.89
C LEU A 45 -6.11 -3.85 13.29
N GLU A 46 -6.72 -3.02 14.14
CA GLU A 46 -7.44 -1.83 13.70
C GLU A 46 -6.41 -0.79 13.25
N LEU A 47 -6.55 -0.30 12.02
CA LEU A 47 -5.71 0.76 11.48
C LEU A 47 -6.34 2.11 11.81
N THR A 48 -5.61 2.92 12.56
CA THR A 48 -5.92 4.33 12.79
C THR A 48 -5.08 5.21 11.88
N GLU A 49 -5.36 6.51 11.90
CA GLU A 49 -4.51 7.50 11.24
C GLU A 49 -3.05 7.36 11.70
N PRO A 50 -2.07 7.44 10.77
CA PRO A 50 -0.66 7.35 11.14
C PRO A 50 -0.27 8.48 12.09
N VAL A 51 0.42 8.13 13.18
CA VAL A 51 0.87 9.09 14.22
C VAL A 51 1.91 10.08 13.67
N LYS A 52 2.65 9.70 12.62
CA LYS A 52 3.63 10.54 11.92
C LYS A 52 3.54 10.31 10.43
N GLU A 53 3.70 11.37 9.65
CA GLU A 53 3.77 11.29 8.20
C GLU A 53 5.19 10.93 7.76
N GLU A 54 5.39 9.63 7.60
CA GLU A 54 6.69 9.05 7.29
C GLU A 54 7.17 9.38 5.87
N LEU A 55 6.26 9.75 4.97
CA LEU A 55 6.60 10.14 3.60
C LEU A 55 7.42 11.45 3.58
N TRP A 56 7.02 12.47 4.35
CA TRP A 56 7.76 13.74 4.42
C TRP A 56 9.16 13.56 5.00
N ARG A 57 9.33 12.67 6.00
CA ARG A 57 10.64 12.32 6.56
C ARG A 57 11.56 11.72 5.50
N VAL A 58 11.03 10.84 4.65
CA VAL A 58 11.81 10.18 3.60
C VAL A 58 12.12 11.15 2.45
N LEU A 59 11.16 11.98 2.04
CA LEU A 59 11.36 12.97 0.98
C LEU A 59 12.35 14.08 1.38
N GLY A 60 12.31 14.57 2.62
CA GLY A 60 13.26 15.56 3.13
C GLY A 60 14.72 15.07 3.10
N LYS A 61 14.95 13.77 3.34
CA LYS A 61 16.30 13.16 3.23
C LYS A 61 16.81 13.08 1.79
N LYS A 62 15.91 12.94 0.80
CA LYS A 62 16.30 12.95 -0.62
C LYS A 62 16.67 14.35 -1.08
N LEU A 63 15.89 15.37 -0.69
CA LEU A 63 16.12 16.75 -1.08
C LEU A 63 17.36 17.40 -0.43
N GLN A 64 17.81 16.92 0.74
CA GLN A 64 19.07 17.36 1.34
C GLN A 64 20.31 16.73 0.68
N LYS A 65 20.16 15.62 -0.04
CA LYS A 65 21.31 14.94 -0.67
C LYS A 65 21.74 15.61 -1.98
N GLU A 66 20.85 16.32 -2.64
CA GLU A 66 21.13 17.04 -3.90
C GLU A 66 21.84 18.39 -3.68
N SER A 67 21.97 18.89 -2.44
CA SER A 67 22.66 20.17 -2.16
C SER A 67 24.08 20.04 -1.62
N TYR A 68 24.64 18.83 -1.53
CA TYR A 68 26.01 18.59 -1.03
C TYR A 68 26.92 17.87 -2.03
N ASP A 69 26.40 17.49 -3.21
CA ASP A 69 27.20 16.95 -4.32
C ASP A 69 27.62 18.07 -5.33
N GLU A 70 27.30 19.34 -5.04
CA GLU A 70 27.76 20.53 -5.81
C GLU A 70 28.82 21.38 -5.06
N LEU A 71 29.59 20.79 -4.14
CA LEU A 71 30.75 21.44 -3.50
C LEU A 71 32.01 20.57 -3.56
#